data_AF-A0A9X3F441-F1
#
_entry.id   AF-A0A9X3F441-F1
#
_cell.length_a   1.000
_cell.length_b   1.000
_cell.length_c   1.000
_cell.angle_alpha   90.00
_cell.angle_beta   90.00
_cell.angle_gamma   90.00
#
_symmetry.space_group_name_H-M   'P 1'
#
loop_
_entity.id
_entity.type
_entity.pdbx_description
1 polymer ?
#
loop_
_entity_poly.entity_id
_entity_poly.type
_entity_poly.pdbx_seq_one_letter_code
_entity_poly.pdbx_strand_id
1 'polypeptide(L)'
;MLKKLLTRALKQNGITVKELAHKAHMKESELTDFLNNKNKLRINDIELLFEIAIGDNHLVTLSHDNDRDTIIFQQGNNNQATIIIGNN
;
A
#
# COMPACT_ATOMS: atom_id res chain seq x y z
N MET A 1 -9.43 -5.14 -1.12
CA MET A 1 -8.39 -5.72 -2.01
C MET A 1 -6.99 -5.25 -1.61
N LEU A 2 -6.75 -3.94 -1.50
CA LEU A 2 -5.48 -3.31 -1.05
C LEU A 2 -4.82 -3.97 0.17
N LYS A 3 -5.57 -4.16 1.26
CA LYS A 3 -5.04 -4.67 2.53
C LYS A 3 -4.40 -6.05 2.39
N LYS A 4 -5.03 -6.93 1.62
CA LYS A 4 -4.49 -8.28 1.33
C LYS A 4 -3.18 -8.21 0.54
N LEU A 5 -3.05 -7.22 -0.34
CA LEU A 5 -1.83 -7.00 -1.12
C LEU A 5 -0.72 -6.43 -0.24
N LEU A 6 -1.01 -5.46 0.61
CA LEU A 6 -0.04 -4.92 1.56
C LEU A 6 0.45 -6.03 2.53
N THR A 7 -0.45 -6.83 3.09
CA THR A 7 -0.08 -7.98 3.93
C THR A 7 0.76 -9.03 3.18
N ARG A 8 0.51 -9.24 1.88
CA ARG A 8 1.33 -10.14 1.05
C ARG A 8 2.71 -9.56 0.79
N ALA A 9 2.82 -8.27 0.47
CA ALA A 9 4.09 -7.57 0.26
C ALA A 9 4.96 -7.64 1.52
N LEU A 10 4.38 -7.36 2.69
CA LEU A 10 5.04 -7.50 4.00
C LEU A 10 5.62 -8.90 4.21
N LYS A 11 4.83 -9.95 3.92
CA LYS A 11 5.29 -11.34 4.04
C LYS A 11 6.37 -11.70 3.04
N GLN A 12 6.27 -11.24 1.80
CA GLN A 12 7.24 -11.54 0.74
C GLN A 12 8.59 -10.87 1.00
N ASN A 13 8.59 -9.64 1.52
CA ASN A 13 9.80 -8.88 1.80
C ASN A 13 10.29 -9.02 3.25
N GLY A 14 9.64 -9.85 4.07
CA GLY A 14 10.03 -10.08 5.46
C GLY A 14 9.90 -8.87 6.38
N ILE A 15 9.04 -7.91 6.03
CA ILE A 15 8.83 -6.67 6.79
C ILE A 15 7.68 -6.89 7.79
N THR A 16 7.91 -6.54 9.05
CA THR A 16 6.86 -6.59 10.08
C THR A 16 5.96 -5.35 10.03
N VAL A 17 4.74 -5.46 10.57
CA VAL A 17 3.81 -4.31 10.68
C VAL A 17 4.43 -3.17 11.50
N LYS A 18 5.19 -3.51 12.56
CA LYS A 18 5.92 -2.56 13.39
C LYS A 18 6.99 -1.79 12.61
N GLU A 19 7.80 -2.50 11.82
CA GLU A 19 8.83 -1.86 10.98
C GLU A 19 8.22 -0.98 9.90
N LEU A 20 7.14 -1.43 9.26
CA LEU A 20 6.41 -0.64 8.28
C LEU A 20 5.86 0.65 8.90
N ALA A 21 5.19 0.54 10.05
CA ALA A 21 4.66 1.70 10.77
C ALA A 21 5.76 2.68 11.16
N HIS A 22 6.89 2.17 11.66
CA HIS A 22 8.04 2.98 12.02
C HIS A 22 8.62 3.74 10.81
N LYS A 23 8.82 3.05 9.67
CA LYS A 23 9.32 3.66 8.43
C LYS A 23 8.33 4.66 7.81
N ALA A 24 7.03 4.42 7.96
CA ALA A 24 5.97 5.32 7.50
C ALA A 24 5.68 6.46 8.49
N HIS A 25 6.47 6.59 9.58
CA HIS A 25 6.27 7.58 10.64
C HIS A 25 4.84 7.60 11.22
N MET A 26 4.20 6.43 11.28
CA MET A 26 2.84 6.27 11.77
C MET A 26 2.78 5.34 12.98
N LYS A 27 1.67 5.41 13.73
CA LYS A 27 1.47 4.50 14.87
C LYS A 27 1.18 3.09 14.38
N GLU A 28 1.82 2.10 15.00
CA GLU A 28 1.56 0.67 14.71
C GLU A 28 0.09 0.31 14.88
N SER A 29 -0.59 0.91 15.87
CA SER A 29 -2.03 0.74 16.09
C SER A 29 -2.87 1.23 14.92
N GLU A 30 -2.48 2.35 14.30
CA GLU A 30 -3.20 2.96 13.19
C GLU A 30 -3.09 2.10 11.92
N LEU A 31 -1.89 1.58 11.64
CA LEU A 31 -1.67 0.62 10.56
C LEU A 31 -2.42 -0.70 10.82
N THR A 32 -2.41 -1.17 12.07
CA THR A 32 -3.14 -2.38 12.48
C THR A 32 -4.65 -2.20 12.30
N ASP A 33 -5.20 -1.06 12.68
CA ASP A 33 -6.62 -0.74 12.48
C ASP A 33 -6.98 -0.63 11.01
N PHE A 34 -6.09 -0.07 10.17
CA PHE A 34 -6.26 -0.09 8.72
C PHE A 34 -6.33 -1.51 8.16
N LEU A 35 -5.36 -2.37 8.52
CA LEU A 35 -5.30 -3.76 8.08
C LEU A 35 -6.55 -4.57 8.54
N ASN A 36 -7.08 -4.25 9.72
CA ASN A 36 -8.27 -4.88 10.30
C ASN A 36 -9.61 -4.25 9.90
N ASN A 37 -9.63 -3.31 8.94
CA ASN A 37 -10.84 -2.59 8.51
C ASN A 37 -11.53 -1.72 9.56
N LYS A 38 -10.81 -1.34 10.63
CA LYS A 38 -11.30 -0.42 11.65
C LYS A 38 -11.04 1.05 11.31
N ASN A 39 -10.06 1.31 10.44
CA ASN A 39 -9.74 2.66 9.99
C ASN A 39 -9.52 2.73 8.47
N LYS A 40 -9.75 3.91 7.89
CA LYS A 40 -9.37 4.26 6.50
C LYS A 40 -8.17 5.21 6.56
N LEU A 41 -7.15 4.91 5.77
CA LEU A 41 -6.00 5.79 5.59
C LEU A 41 -6.20 6.66 4.36
N ARG A 42 -5.50 7.79 4.30
CA ARG A 42 -5.46 8.62 3.09
C ARG A 42 -4.66 7.90 2.02
N ILE A 43 -4.90 8.25 0.76
CA ILE A 43 -4.22 7.64 -0.38
C ILE A 43 -2.69 7.80 -0.31
N ASN A 44 -2.19 8.97 0.09
CA ASN A 44 -0.75 9.21 0.22
C ASN A 44 -0.11 8.29 1.28
N ASP A 45 -0.83 8.03 2.39
CA ASP A 45 -0.34 7.11 3.41
C ASP A 45 -0.32 5.67 2.87
N ILE A 46 -1.34 5.29 2.08
CA ILE A 46 -1.40 3.97 1.45
C ILE A 46 -0.25 3.79 0.45
N GLU A 47 0.05 4.81 -0.36
CA GLU A 47 1.17 4.80 -1.30
C GLU A 47 2.50 4.60 -0.59
N LEU A 48 2.79 5.44 0.42
CA LEU A 48 4.01 5.32 1.22
C LEU A 48 4.16 3.94 1.86
N LEU A 49 3.08 3.36 2.37
CA LEU A 49 3.10 2.01 2.94
C LEU A 49 3.46 0.94 1.91
N PHE A 50 3.01 1.10 0.67
CA PHE A 50 3.37 0.19 -0.40
C PHE A 50 4.79 0.40 -0.90
N GLU A 51 5.26 1.63 -1.07
CA GLU A 51 6.66 1.91 -1.41
C GLU A 51 7.61 1.24 -0.41
N ILE A 52 7.33 1.41 0.89
CA ILE A 52 8.14 0.79 1.95
C ILE A 52 8.02 -0.74 1.94
N ALA A 53 6.79 -1.26 1.80
CA ALA A 53 6.53 -2.70 1.89
C ALA A 53 7.06 -3.49 0.70
N ILE A 54 7.13 -2.87 -0.48
CA ILE A 54 7.55 -3.52 -1.71
C ILE A 54 9.03 -3.23 -2.03
N GLY A 55 9.54 -2.08 -1.59
CA GLY A 55 10.94 -1.65 -1.74
C GLY A 55 11.23 -1.00 -3.10
N ASP A 56 12.45 -0.46 -3.24
CA ASP A 56 12.89 0.38 -4.36
C ASP A 56 12.88 -0.31 -5.75
N ASN A 57 12.65 -1.62 -5.80
CA ASN A 57 12.62 -2.40 -7.04
C ASN A 57 11.25 -2.37 -7.74
N HIS A 58 10.28 -1.65 -7.19
CA HIS A 58 8.90 -1.66 -7.66
C HIS A 58 8.39 -0.24 -7.83
N LEU A 59 7.83 0.04 -9.01
CA LEU A 59 7.19 1.32 -9.26
C LEU A 59 5.78 1.26 -8.66
N VAL A 60 5.50 2.14 -7.70
CA VAL A 60 4.14 2.45 -7.29
C VAL A 60 3.77 3.76 -7.97
N THR A 61 2.68 3.78 -8.71
CA THR A 61 2.20 5.01 -9.36
C THR A 61 0.73 5.20 -9.04
N LEU A 62 0.43 6.34 -8.42
CA LEU A 62 -0.94 6.81 -8.30
C LEU A 62 -1.38 7.46 -9.61
N SER A 63 -2.47 6.95 -10.17
CA SER A 63 -3.19 7.57 -11.27
C SER A 63 -4.57 7.99 -10.77
N HIS A 64 -4.83 9.29 -10.80
CA HIS A 64 -6.16 9.84 -10.54
C HIS A 64 -6.87 10.00 -11.88
N ASP A 65 -7.94 9.25 -12.12
CA ASP A 65 -8.76 9.39 -13.33
C ASP A 65 -10.22 9.64 -12.93
N ASN A 66 -10.71 10.85 -13.24
CA ASN A 66 -12.09 11.33 -13.18
C ASN A 66 -13.04 10.50 -12.27
N ASP A 67 -12.89 10.63 -10.94
CA ASP A 67 -13.63 9.96 -9.85
C ASP A 67 -13.00 8.68 -9.26
N ARG A 68 -11.84 8.23 -9.74
CA ARG A 68 -11.19 7.01 -9.23
C ARG A 68 -9.71 7.24 -8.95
N ASP A 69 -9.33 6.93 -7.72
CA ASP A 69 -7.94 6.85 -7.34
C ASP A 69 -7.43 5.46 -7.70
N THR A 70 -6.35 5.37 -8.47
CA THR A 70 -5.83 4.09 -8.95
C THR A 70 -4.40 3.92 -8.46
N ILE A 71 -4.09 2.80 -7.81
CA ILE A 71 -2.71 2.44 -7.48
C ILE A 71 -2.23 1.40 -8.47
N ILE A 72 -1.21 1.76 -9.24
CA ILE A 72 -0.54 0.88 -10.19
C ILE A 72 0.74 0.37 -9.53
N PHE A 73 0.88 -0.94 -9.45
CA PHE A 73 2.07 -1.63 -8.97
C PHE A 73 2.80 -2.23 -10.16
N GLN A 74 4.08 -1.93 -10.32
CA GLN A 74 4.91 -2.55 -11.35
C GLN A 74 6.12 -3.22 -10.69
N GLN A 75 6.17 -4.54 -10.75
CA GLN A 75 7.34 -5.34 -10.35
C GLN A 75 8.13 -5.73 -11.60
N GLY A 76 9.28 -5.09 -11.83
CA GLY A 76 10.13 -5.36 -12.99
C GLY A 76 9.42 -5.15 -14.34
N ASN A 77 9.91 -5.83 -15.38
CA ASN A 77 9.51 -5.51 -16.76
C ASN A 77 8.10 -5.98 -17.17
N ASN A 78 7.44 -6.89 -16.46
CA ASN A 78 6.22 -7.55 -16.99
C ASN A 78 5.07 -7.78 -16.00
N ASN A 79 5.21 -7.48 -14.69
CA ASN A 79 4.13 -7.69 -13.73
C ASN A 79 3.56 -6.35 -13.26
N GLN A 80 2.53 -5.88 -13.98
CA GLN A 80 1.73 -4.73 -13.58
C GLN A 80 0.43 -5.20 -12.91
N ALA A 81 0.12 -4.69 -11.72
CA ALA A 81 -1.17 -4.86 -11.07
C ALA A 81 -1.78 -3.48 -10.85
N THR A 82 -3.01 -3.28 -11.33
CA THR A 82 -3.75 -2.04 -11.13
C THR A 82 -4.84 -2.27 -10.10
N ILE A 83 -4.85 -1.45 -9.05
CA ILE A 83 -5.92 -1.43 -8.05
C ILE A 83 -6.71 -0.15 -8.21
N ILE A 84 -7.98 -0.29 -8.55
CA ILE A 84 -8.95 0.81 -8.54
C ILE A 84 -9.45 1.00 -7.11
N ILE A 85 -9.16 2.16 -6.54
CA ILE A 85 -9.75 2.71 -5.32
C ILE A 85 -10.89 3.61 -5.77
N GLY A 86 -12.09 3.03 -5.86
CA GLY A 86 -13.28 3.83 -6.14
C GLY A 86 -13.51 4.82 -4.99
N ASN A 87 -13.66 6.09 -5.31
CA ASN A 87 -14.33 7.02 -4.40
C ASN A 87 -15.80 6.60 -4.35
N ASN A 88 -16.26 6.27 -3.14
CA ASN A 88 -17.66 6.06 -2.84
C ASN A 88 -18.31 7.42 -2.61
#